data_AF-A0A0S7YSP8-F1
#
_entry.id   AF-A0A0S7YSP8-F1
#
_cell.length_a   1.000
_cell.length_b   1.000
_cell.length_c   1.000
_cell.angle_alpha   90.00
_cell.angle_beta   90.00
_cell.angle_gamma   90.00
#
_symmetry.space_group_name_H-M   'P 1'
#
loop_
_entity.id
_entity.type
_entity.pdbx_description
1 polymer ?
#
loop_
_entity_poly.entity_id
_entity_poly.type
_entity_poly.pdbx_seq_one_letter_code
_entity_poly.pdbx_strand_id
1 'polypeptide(L)'
;MAGMSVTACGCCLLLVGFAAGVRAGEAEDKAAALLNSLFGADLARVATTPDRKDDVELAKRLLDAARQDGAGKPALVAVLCEKAADLAEGHPDGFDTAIRAMELLVESVPEKAGACEGRLVGIRQKQYERARGPAKVAAADALTDALLDLADSEEAADDLAAAAVTCRRAEAIARAMKIPWHAAIEARARRLSRLVKAGREIDGLKAALANDPRDAAVREKLVRLCLVDLDDPARAAEHVEGVKDDSLHKYVLAAAKGLEAPPELACMQLANWYRSLAEGAPEDAKAAMLARAELYYERFLDMHAADDLDRAAATMALTKVEAEIEKLGGRPVAWGPAASGETVKPGQWMELVGLVDPKRDTVGGTWQRRGRSLVLTSPAIQNRAVAPIAPAGSYALDAQFVRVSGDDTVCFVLPVGPRSVSLLFSAWHSAVHGLGGIKGRDPRSNPTGVKPGILRNGVTYRAYMTVKVRGERVRITVRVNGDVLIAWEGPLADLSPHGGWVSPRPGQPAFGTSYADAVFRSVRLKMLSGEARVLR
;
A
#
# COMPACT_ATOMS: atom_id res chain seq x y z
N MET A 1 38.79 -25.77 -45.86
CA MET A 1 39.74 -25.23 -44.87
C MET A 1 38.95 -24.83 -43.65
N ALA A 2 39.10 -25.62 -42.59
CA ALA A 2 38.46 -25.42 -41.31
C ALA A 2 39.15 -24.31 -40.51
N GLY A 3 38.38 -23.53 -39.77
CA GLY A 3 38.87 -22.57 -38.78
C GLY A 3 37.92 -22.55 -37.61
N MET A 4 38.20 -23.40 -36.61
CA MET A 4 37.55 -23.42 -35.31
C MET A 4 37.86 -22.12 -34.56
N SER A 5 36.87 -21.55 -33.88
CA SER A 5 37.09 -20.71 -32.69
C SER A 5 35.99 -21.02 -31.68
N VAL A 6 36.36 -21.75 -30.64
CA VAL A 6 35.55 -22.07 -29.45
C VAL A 6 36.19 -21.36 -28.26
N THR A 7 35.32 -20.87 -27.36
CA THR A 7 35.54 -20.49 -25.95
C THR A 7 36.44 -19.29 -25.60
N ALA A 8 35.83 -18.27 -25.01
CA ALA A 8 35.99 -17.93 -23.58
C ALA A 8 35.18 -16.67 -23.22
N CYS A 9 33.98 -16.82 -22.65
CA CYS A 9 33.31 -15.72 -21.96
C CYS A 9 32.42 -16.29 -20.86
N GLY A 10 33.05 -16.81 -19.80
CA GLY A 10 32.35 -17.50 -18.70
C GLY A 10 33.03 -17.37 -17.33
N CYS A 11 33.89 -16.36 -17.12
CA CYS A 11 34.62 -16.17 -15.86
C CYS A 11 34.44 -14.80 -15.18
N CYS A 12 33.73 -13.83 -15.78
CA CYS A 12 33.63 -12.48 -15.18
C CYS A 12 32.49 -12.30 -14.17
N LEU A 13 31.52 -13.22 -14.06
CA LEU A 13 30.36 -13.06 -13.16
C LEU A 13 30.56 -13.66 -11.75
N LEU A 14 31.50 -14.61 -11.57
CA LEU A 14 31.76 -15.21 -10.24
C LEU A 14 32.75 -14.40 -9.39
N LEU A 15 33.62 -13.59 -10.00
CA LEU A 15 34.62 -12.81 -9.26
C LEU A 15 34.05 -11.52 -8.63
N VAL A 16 32.96 -10.96 -9.19
CA VAL A 16 32.34 -9.73 -8.65
C VAL A 16 31.54 -10.02 -7.38
N GLY A 17 30.83 -11.16 -7.31
CA GLY A 17 30.10 -11.58 -6.11
C GLY A 17 31.03 -11.93 -4.94
N PHE A 18 32.17 -12.56 -5.22
CA PHE A 18 33.17 -12.88 -4.20
C PHE A 18 33.83 -11.62 -3.61
N ALA A 19 34.19 -10.66 -4.46
CA ALA A 19 34.85 -9.43 -4.00
C ALA A 19 33.93 -8.52 -3.17
N ALA A 20 32.62 -8.49 -3.49
CA ALA A 20 31.63 -7.74 -2.70
C ALA A 20 31.37 -8.41 -1.34
N GLY A 21 31.24 -9.74 -1.29
CA GLY A 21 31.07 -10.49 -0.04
C GLY A 21 32.28 -10.41 0.90
N VAL A 22 33.51 -10.48 0.36
CA VAL A 22 34.74 -10.34 1.15
C VAL A 22 34.88 -8.93 1.75
N ARG A 23 34.52 -7.87 0.99
CA ARG A 23 34.56 -6.49 1.50
C ARG A 23 33.50 -6.18 2.55
N ALA A 24 32.33 -6.81 2.46
CA ALA A 24 31.29 -6.69 3.48
C ALA A 24 31.76 -7.33 4.81
N GLY A 25 32.33 -8.54 4.75
CA GLY A 25 32.88 -9.22 5.93
C GLY A 25 34.01 -8.44 6.61
N GLU A 26 34.94 -7.86 5.84
CA GLU A 26 36.00 -7.02 6.42
C GLU A 26 35.49 -5.74 7.11
N ALA A 27 34.39 -5.16 6.62
CA ALA A 27 33.78 -3.98 7.22
C ALA A 27 33.04 -4.33 8.52
N GLU A 28 32.37 -5.48 8.57
CA GLU A 28 31.71 -6.01 9.77
C GLU A 28 32.74 -6.37 10.85
N ASP A 29 33.85 -7.01 10.49
CA ASP A 29 34.94 -7.34 11.43
C ASP A 29 35.56 -6.08 12.05
N LYS A 30 35.79 -5.04 11.25
CA LYS A 30 36.28 -3.74 11.74
C LYS A 30 35.27 -3.05 12.65
N ALA A 31 33.98 -3.11 12.32
CA ALA A 31 32.92 -2.57 13.15
C ALA A 31 32.83 -3.30 14.50
N ALA A 32 32.93 -4.63 14.51
CA ALA A 32 32.96 -5.44 15.72
C ALA A 32 34.20 -5.14 16.59
N ALA A 33 35.37 -4.99 15.97
CA ALA A 33 36.58 -4.57 16.69
C ALA A 33 36.42 -3.18 17.33
N LEU A 34 35.79 -2.24 16.62
CA LEU A 34 35.53 -0.89 17.13
C LEU A 34 34.52 -0.89 18.28
N LEU A 35 33.44 -1.67 18.19
CA LEU A 35 32.51 -1.89 19.30
C LEU A 35 33.27 -2.38 20.54
N ASN A 36 34.09 -3.43 20.38
CA ASN A 36 34.85 -4.00 21.49
C ASN A 36 35.87 -3.03 22.08
N SER A 37 36.53 -2.23 21.25
CA SER A 37 37.47 -1.22 21.72
C SER A 37 36.80 -0.12 22.54
N LEU A 38 35.58 0.29 22.17
CA LEU A 38 34.88 1.41 22.81
C LEU A 38 34.04 0.97 24.02
N PHE A 39 33.42 -0.21 23.93
CA PHE A 39 32.43 -0.68 24.89
C PHE A 39 32.72 -2.07 25.47
N GLY A 40 33.81 -2.74 25.08
CA GLY A 40 34.10 -4.12 25.51
C GLY A 40 34.20 -4.29 27.03
N ALA A 41 34.80 -3.33 27.74
CA ALA A 41 34.87 -3.35 29.19
C ALA A 41 33.48 -3.17 29.84
N ASP A 42 32.67 -2.26 29.31
CA ASP A 42 31.29 -2.06 29.77
C ASP A 42 30.42 -3.30 29.48
N LEU A 43 30.57 -3.91 28.29
CA LEU A 43 29.87 -5.14 27.90
C LEU A 43 30.24 -6.32 28.81
N ALA A 44 31.53 -6.47 29.14
CA ALA A 44 31.99 -7.49 30.07
C ALA A 44 31.44 -7.26 31.48
N ARG A 45 31.41 -6.00 31.93
CA ARG A 45 30.86 -5.61 33.23
C ARG A 45 29.39 -6.00 33.32
N VAL A 46 28.54 -5.52 32.40
CA VAL A 46 27.09 -5.78 32.47
C VAL A 46 26.74 -7.26 32.33
N ALA A 47 27.53 -8.02 31.56
CA ALA A 47 27.34 -9.48 31.45
C ALA A 47 27.53 -10.24 32.77
N THR A 48 28.25 -9.66 33.73
CA THR A 48 28.50 -10.27 35.05
C THR A 48 27.57 -9.74 36.15
N THR A 49 26.82 -8.67 35.88
CA THR A 49 25.90 -8.08 36.86
C THR A 49 24.50 -8.68 36.74
N PRO A 50 23.84 -9.02 37.86
CA PRO A 50 22.45 -9.49 37.83
C PRO A 50 21.44 -8.35 37.59
N ASP A 51 21.84 -7.08 37.72
CA ASP A 51 20.96 -5.93 37.51
C ASP A 51 20.78 -5.64 36.02
N ARG A 52 19.54 -5.75 35.55
CA ARG A 52 19.15 -5.49 34.17
C ARG A 52 19.01 -3.99 33.86
N LYS A 53 19.10 -3.10 34.84
CA LYS A 53 19.13 -1.65 34.61
C LYS A 53 20.43 -1.20 33.96
N ASP A 54 21.55 -1.80 34.37
CA ASP A 54 22.86 -1.54 33.77
C ASP A 54 22.88 -1.94 32.28
N ASP A 55 22.20 -3.04 31.91
CA ASP A 55 21.99 -3.45 30.52
C ASP A 55 21.27 -2.34 29.73
N VAL A 56 20.19 -1.77 30.29
CA VAL A 56 19.39 -0.72 29.65
C VAL A 56 20.16 0.58 29.50
N GLU A 57 20.96 0.96 30.50
CA GLU A 57 21.80 2.16 30.43
C GLU A 57 22.89 2.02 29.38
N LEU A 58 23.57 0.87 29.33
CA LEU A 58 24.56 0.60 28.29
C LEU A 58 23.92 0.58 26.91
N ALA A 59 22.73 -0.03 26.76
CA ALA A 59 22.01 -0.02 25.49
C ALA A 59 21.68 1.39 24.99
N LYS A 60 21.30 2.32 25.90
CA LYS A 60 21.07 3.72 25.53
C LYS A 60 22.35 4.38 25.02
N ARG A 61 23.49 4.16 25.70
CA ARG A 61 24.80 4.67 25.28
C ARG A 61 25.21 4.12 23.92
N LEU A 62 25.00 2.83 23.66
CA LEU A 62 25.28 2.21 22.35
C LEU A 62 24.40 2.81 21.24
N LEU A 63 23.10 3.03 21.51
CA LEU A 63 22.19 3.67 20.56
C LEU A 63 22.59 5.12 20.28
N ASP A 64 22.98 5.89 21.30
CA ASP A 64 23.44 7.26 21.13
C ASP A 64 24.74 7.33 20.32
N ALA A 65 25.69 6.41 20.57
CA ALA A 65 26.89 6.26 19.76
C ALA A 65 26.58 5.88 18.30
N ALA A 66 25.60 4.99 18.08
CA ALA A 66 25.16 4.63 16.73
C ALA A 66 24.64 5.85 15.96
N ARG A 67 23.93 6.76 16.65
CA ARG A 67 23.40 7.99 16.05
C ARG A 67 24.47 9.04 15.79
N GLN A 68 25.39 9.23 16.73
CA GLN A 68 26.38 10.30 16.68
C GLN A 68 27.59 9.92 15.82
N ASP A 69 28.14 8.72 16.04
CA ASP A 69 29.43 8.29 15.47
C ASP A 69 29.26 7.33 14.27
N GLY A 70 28.05 6.77 14.12
CA GLY A 70 27.67 5.83 13.07
C GLY A 70 27.24 6.47 11.75
N ALA A 71 27.10 7.81 11.69
CA ALA A 71 26.73 8.51 10.47
C ALA A 71 27.69 8.17 9.30
N GLY A 72 27.15 7.66 8.19
CA GLY A 72 27.92 7.22 7.03
C GLY A 72 28.67 5.89 7.19
N LYS A 73 28.49 5.17 8.31
CA LYS A 73 29.15 3.90 8.62
C LYS A 73 28.11 2.79 8.92
N PRO A 74 27.45 2.24 7.88
CA PRO A 74 26.33 1.30 8.06
C PRO A 74 26.71 0.05 8.87
N ALA A 75 27.90 -0.51 8.65
CA ALA A 75 28.37 -1.68 9.42
C ALA A 75 28.53 -1.39 10.93
N LEU A 76 28.97 -0.18 11.30
CA LEU A 76 29.09 0.22 12.70
C LEU A 76 27.72 0.45 13.33
N VAL A 77 26.80 1.10 12.60
CA VAL A 77 25.40 1.24 13.05
C VAL A 77 24.77 -0.14 13.26
N ALA A 78 24.99 -1.08 12.35
CA ALA A 78 24.48 -2.45 12.48
C ALA A 78 24.89 -3.10 13.80
N VAL A 79 26.19 -3.19 14.04
CA VAL A 79 26.73 -3.86 15.23
C VAL A 79 26.29 -3.15 16.53
N LEU A 80 26.28 -1.81 16.55
CA LEU A 80 25.84 -1.04 17.73
C LEU A 80 24.34 -1.21 18.01
N CYS A 81 23.50 -1.13 16.97
CA CYS A 81 22.04 -1.24 17.11
C CYS A 81 21.60 -2.66 17.48
N GLU A 82 22.19 -3.69 16.88
CA GLU A 82 21.94 -5.09 17.25
C GLU A 82 22.29 -5.33 18.71
N LYS A 83 23.47 -4.87 19.14
CA LYS A 83 23.90 -5.05 20.53
C LYS A 83 23.07 -4.24 21.53
N ALA A 84 22.70 -3.00 21.17
CA ALA A 84 21.81 -2.18 21.97
C ALA A 84 20.45 -2.86 22.17
N ALA A 85 19.87 -3.41 21.11
CA ALA A 85 18.61 -4.14 21.22
C ALA A 85 18.75 -5.42 22.06
N ASP A 86 19.83 -6.19 21.91
CA ASP A 86 20.06 -7.42 22.69
C ASP A 86 20.06 -7.15 24.19
N LEU A 87 20.75 -6.10 24.62
CA LEU A 87 20.82 -5.70 26.02
C LEU A 87 19.47 -5.15 26.50
N ALA A 88 18.88 -4.24 25.73
CA ALA A 88 17.66 -3.53 26.14
C ALA A 88 16.42 -4.43 26.22
N GLU A 89 16.35 -5.50 25.43
CA GLU A 89 15.20 -6.40 25.40
C GLU A 89 14.98 -7.22 26.67
N GLY A 90 16.00 -7.33 27.52
CA GLY A 90 15.95 -8.08 28.78
C GLY A 90 15.08 -7.43 29.85
N HIS A 91 14.72 -6.14 29.70
CA HIS A 91 14.05 -5.36 30.73
C HIS A 91 12.95 -4.45 30.14
N PRO A 92 11.79 -4.27 30.82
CA PRO A 92 10.69 -3.48 30.28
C PRO A 92 11.05 -2.00 30.03
N ASP A 93 11.92 -1.42 30.85
CA ASP A 93 12.40 -0.04 30.67
C ASP A 93 13.33 0.10 29.45
N GLY A 94 13.81 -1.02 28.89
CA GLY A 94 14.65 -1.04 27.70
C GLY A 94 13.88 -1.14 26.39
N PHE A 95 12.58 -1.48 26.40
CA PHE A 95 11.86 -1.75 25.15
C PHE A 95 11.87 -0.57 24.16
N ASP A 96 11.71 0.68 24.62
CA ASP A 96 11.78 1.86 23.74
C ASP A 96 13.19 2.02 23.13
N THR A 97 14.25 1.74 23.90
CA THR A 97 15.63 1.72 23.40
C THR A 97 15.82 0.65 22.33
N ALA A 98 15.33 -0.57 22.57
CA ALA A 98 15.45 -1.68 21.63
C ALA A 98 14.70 -1.37 20.31
N ILE A 99 13.48 -0.83 20.40
CA ILE A 99 12.70 -0.41 19.24
C ILE A 99 13.45 0.66 18.44
N ARG A 100 13.94 1.72 19.10
CA ARG A 100 14.67 2.80 18.43
C ARG A 100 15.97 2.32 17.79
N ALA A 101 16.62 1.32 18.39
CA ALA A 101 17.81 0.70 17.82
C ALA A 101 17.47 -0.07 16.54
N MET A 102 16.39 -0.85 16.55
CA MET A 102 15.92 -1.54 15.34
C MET A 102 15.45 -0.56 14.26
N GLU A 103 14.71 0.50 14.62
CA GLU A 103 14.30 1.54 13.67
C GLU A 103 15.51 2.23 13.01
N LEU A 104 16.54 2.56 13.78
CA LEU A 104 17.78 3.15 13.25
C LEU A 104 18.55 2.16 12.36
N LEU A 105 18.51 0.87 12.69
CA LEU A 105 19.13 -0.18 11.89
C LEU A 105 18.46 -0.29 10.51
N VAL A 106 17.12 -0.34 10.47
CA VAL A 106 16.37 -0.35 9.21
C VAL A 106 16.66 0.91 8.38
N GLU A 107 16.74 2.08 9.02
CA GLU A 107 17.06 3.34 8.34
C GLU A 107 18.47 3.32 7.71
N SER A 108 19.45 2.78 8.44
CA SER A 108 20.86 2.86 8.05
C SER A 108 21.32 1.69 7.17
N VAL A 109 20.64 0.55 7.27
CA VAL A 109 20.97 -0.71 6.61
C VAL A 109 19.67 -1.38 6.12
N PRO A 110 19.07 -0.89 5.00
CA PRO A 110 17.77 -1.37 4.51
C PRO A 110 17.73 -2.89 4.21
N GLU A 111 18.87 -3.47 3.87
CA GLU A 111 19.01 -4.93 3.66
C GLU A 111 18.73 -5.76 4.92
N LYS A 112 18.80 -5.17 6.12
CA LYS A 112 18.41 -5.81 7.38
C LYS A 112 16.94 -5.59 7.76
N ALA A 113 16.14 -4.88 6.95
CA ALA A 113 14.76 -4.52 7.25
C ALA A 113 13.89 -5.72 7.68
N GLY A 114 13.86 -6.80 6.89
CA GLY A 114 13.05 -7.97 7.20
C GLY A 114 13.43 -8.67 8.51
N ALA A 115 14.73 -8.75 8.83
CA ALA A 115 15.20 -9.31 10.10
C ALA A 115 14.80 -8.44 11.30
N CYS A 116 14.82 -7.10 11.12
CA CYS A 116 14.42 -6.15 12.15
C CYS A 116 12.91 -6.15 12.41
N GLU A 117 12.07 -6.33 11.38
CA GLU A 117 10.61 -6.31 11.51
C GLU A 117 10.09 -7.45 12.40
N GLY A 118 10.56 -8.68 12.19
CA GLY A 118 10.22 -9.81 13.06
C GLY A 118 10.62 -9.57 14.52
N ARG A 119 11.79 -8.96 14.74
CA ARG A 119 12.30 -8.60 16.06
C ARG A 119 11.47 -7.48 16.71
N LEU A 120 11.12 -6.44 15.95
CA LEU A 120 10.23 -5.35 16.37
C LEU A 120 8.87 -5.89 16.83
N VAL A 121 8.28 -6.82 16.07
CA VAL A 121 7.04 -7.51 16.47
C VAL A 121 7.22 -8.21 17.83
N GLY A 122 8.34 -8.90 18.04
CA GLY A 122 8.67 -9.54 19.32
C GLY A 122 8.73 -8.55 20.50
N ILE A 123 9.39 -7.40 20.31
CA ILE A 123 9.51 -6.37 21.35
C ILE A 123 8.14 -5.72 21.65
N ARG A 124 7.39 -5.38 20.60
CA ARG A 124 6.04 -4.80 20.72
C ARG A 124 5.06 -5.76 21.41
N GLN A 125 5.20 -7.06 21.16
CA GLN A 125 4.44 -8.09 21.86
C GLN A 125 4.71 -8.06 23.37
N LYS A 126 5.98 -8.03 23.77
CA LYS A 126 6.37 -7.90 25.19
C LYS A 126 5.81 -6.61 25.82
N GLN A 127 5.82 -5.49 25.10
CA GLN A 127 5.20 -4.23 25.55
C GLN A 127 3.68 -4.39 25.78
N TYR A 128 2.97 -4.96 24.81
CA TYR A 128 1.53 -5.18 24.88
C TYR A 128 1.11 -6.07 26.06
N GLU A 129 1.83 -7.17 26.29
CA GLU A 129 1.54 -8.13 27.37
C GLU A 129 1.70 -7.52 28.77
N ARG A 130 2.69 -6.63 28.93
CA ARG A 130 2.99 -5.97 30.21
C ARG A 130 2.15 -4.71 30.43
N ALA A 131 1.68 -4.06 29.38
CA ALA A 131 0.86 -2.86 29.48
C ALA A 131 -0.49 -3.14 30.17
N ARG A 132 -1.04 -2.09 30.80
CA ARG A 132 -2.33 -2.10 31.52
C ARG A 132 -3.11 -0.83 31.21
N GLY A 133 -4.43 -0.88 31.38
CA GLY A 133 -5.31 0.28 31.20
C GLY A 133 -5.16 0.93 29.81
N PRO A 134 -5.18 2.27 29.71
CA PRO A 134 -5.05 3.00 28.45
C PRO A 134 -3.75 2.69 27.68
N ALA A 135 -2.63 2.45 28.40
CA ALA A 135 -1.35 2.11 27.77
C ALA A 135 -1.40 0.77 27.01
N LYS A 136 -2.29 -0.15 27.41
CA LYS A 136 -2.47 -1.43 26.70
C LYS A 136 -3.11 -1.24 25.33
N VAL A 137 -4.02 -0.28 25.17
CA VAL A 137 -4.62 0.05 23.87
C VAL A 137 -3.56 0.64 22.94
N ALA A 138 -2.75 1.58 23.42
CA ALA A 138 -1.65 2.16 22.63
C ALA A 138 -0.59 1.11 22.24
N ALA A 139 -0.23 0.21 23.16
CA ALA A 139 0.69 -0.88 22.87
C ALA A 139 0.11 -1.89 21.87
N ALA A 140 -1.20 -2.15 21.91
CA ALA A 140 -1.88 -2.99 20.95
C ALA A 140 -1.91 -2.38 19.55
N ASP A 141 -2.20 -1.08 19.44
CA ASP A 141 -2.17 -0.35 18.17
C ASP A 141 -0.77 -0.39 17.55
N ALA A 142 0.28 -0.11 18.34
CA ALA A 142 1.66 -0.19 17.88
C ALA A 142 2.10 -1.61 17.47
N LEU A 143 1.64 -2.64 18.18
CA LEU A 143 1.90 -4.03 17.81
C LEU A 143 1.13 -4.44 16.55
N THR A 144 -0.09 -3.94 16.38
CA THR A 144 -0.88 -4.20 15.18
C THR A 144 -0.21 -3.56 13.97
N ASP A 145 0.26 -2.31 14.08
CA ASP A 145 1.07 -1.64 13.04
C ASP A 145 2.31 -2.48 12.68
N ALA A 146 3.09 -2.93 13.68
CA ALA A 146 4.30 -3.72 13.44
C ALA A 146 4.00 -5.09 12.77
N LEU A 147 2.89 -5.74 13.12
CA LEU A 147 2.45 -6.96 12.47
C LEU A 147 2.02 -6.72 11.02
N LEU A 148 1.39 -5.58 10.73
CA LEU A 148 1.04 -5.24 9.36
C LEU A 148 2.27 -4.94 8.50
N ASP A 149 3.26 -4.23 9.05
CA ASP A 149 4.52 -3.99 8.36
C ASP A 149 5.26 -5.32 8.06
N LEU A 150 5.28 -6.27 9.02
CA LEU A 150 5.82 -7.61 8.77
C LEU A 150 5.04 -8.37 7.69
N ALA A 151 3.70 -8.33 7.74
CA ALA A 151 2.87 -8.97 6.71
C ALA A 151 3.11 -8.37 5.31
N ASP A 152 3.34 -7.05 5.22
CA ASP A 152 3.68 -6.39 3.96
C ASP A 152 5.00 -6.93 3.39
N SER A 153 6.02 -7.12 4.22
CA SER A 153 7.30 -7.71 3.80
C SER A 153 7.18 -9.18 3.40
N GLU A 154 6.34 -9.95 4.09
CA GLU A 154 6.02 -11.33 3.73
C GLU A 154 5.34 -11.40 2.34
N GLU A 155 4.39 -10.50 2.05
CA GLU A 155 3.76 -10.40 0.72
C GLU A 155 4.73 -9.93 -0.36
N ALA A 156 5.60 -8.96 -0.06
CA ALA A 156 6.64 -8.49 -0.98
C ALA A 156 7.65 -9.60 -1.32
N ALA A 157 7.84 -10.56 -0.41
CA ALA A 157 8.63 -11.78 -0.61
C ALA A 157 7.84 -12.94 -1.26
N ASP A 158 6.59 -12.70 -1.68
CA ASP A 158 5.64 -13.69 -2.22
C ASP A 158 5.27 -14.83 -1.24
N ASP A 159 5.52 -14.65 0.07
CA ASP A 159 5.09 -15.58 1.12
C ASP A 159 3.69 -15.21 1.63
N LEU A 160 2.71 -15.38 0.76
CA LEU A 160 1.29 -15.11 1.08
C LEU A 160 0.79 -15.95 2.26
N ALA A 161 1.41 -17.11 2.54
CA ALA A 161 1.03 -17.99 3.63
C ALA A 161 1.45 -17.41 4.99
N ALA A 162 2.69 -16.93 5.09
CA ALA A 162 3.17 -16.21 6.27
C ALA A 162 2.35 -14.93 6.49
N ALA A 163 2.17 -14.12 5.44
CA ALA A 163 1.38 -12.89 5.49
C ALA A 163 -0.05 -13.11 6.01
N ALA A 164 -0.70 -14.19 5.57
CA ALA A 164 -2.04 -14.55 6.05
C ALA A 164 -2.06 -14.87 7.55
N VAL A 165 -1.04 -15.58 8.06
CA VAL A 165 -0.89 -15.89 9.50
C VAL A 165 -0.67 -14.60 10.29
N THR A 166 0.23 -13.74 9.82
CA THR A 166 0.58 -12.48 10.47
C THR A 166 -0.61 -11.52 10.52
N CYS A 167 -1.36 -11.38 9.42
CA CYS A 167 -2.59 -10.59 9.37
C CYS A 167 -3.69 -11.13 10.30
N ARG A 168 -3.87 -12.46 10.43
CA ARG A 168 -4.82 -13.03 11.41
C ARG A 168 -4.43 -12.69 12.85
N ARG A 169 -3.13 -12.70 13.16
CA ARG A 169 -2.64 -12.29 14.48
C ARG A 169 -2.91 -10.81 14.75
N ALA A 170 -2.65 -9.94 13.77
CA ALA A 170 -2.97 -8.52 13.87
C ALA A 170 -4.47 -8.28 14.08
N GLU A 171 -5.33 -8.97 13.33
CA GLU A 171 -6.78 -8.91 13.48
C GLU A 171 -7.24 -9.28 14.89
N ALA A 172 -6.74 -10.39 15.43
CA ALA A 172 -7.16 -10.87 16.75
C ALA A 172 -6.87 -9.84 17.85
N ILE A 173 -5.70 -9.19 17.79
CA ILE A 173 -5.31 -8.12 18.72
C ILE A 173 -6.17 -6.88 18.52
N ALA A 174 -6.32 -6.46 17.25
CA ALA A 174 -7.11 -5.29 16.90
C ALA A 174 -8.58 -5.42 17.33
N ARG A 175 -9.19 -6.59 17.10
CA ARG A 175 -10.56 -6.90 17.53
C ARG A 175 -10.69 -6.89 19.05
N ALA A 176 -9.79 -7.58 19.75
CA ALA A 176 -9.81 -7.66 21.22
C ALA A 176 -9.72 -6.27 21.88
N MET A 177 -8.95 -5.36 21.28
CA MET A 177 -8.73 -4.01 21.78
C MET A 177 -9.67 -2.97 21.15
N LYS A 178 -10.66 -3.40 20.37
CA LYS A 178 -11.64 -2.56 19.67
C LYS A 178 -10.98 -1.48 18.79
N ILE A 179 -9.87 -1.82 18.15
CA ILE A 179 -9.21 -0.97 17.17
C ILE A 179 -10.15 -0.82 15.96
N PRO A 180 -10.58 0.40 15.59
CA PRO A 180 -11.72 0.61 14.66
C PRO A 180 -11.61 -0.04 13.28
N TRP A 181 -10.40 -0.39 12.84
CA TRP A 181 -10.12 -0.94 11.51
C TRP A 181 -9.83 -2.45 11.53
N HIS A 182 -10.08 -3.15 12.63
CA HIS A 182 -9.89 -4.60 12.73
C HIS A 182 -10.63 -5.37 11.62
N ALA A 183 -11.83 -4.93 11.22
CA ALA A 183 -12.61 -5.54 10.12
C ALA A 183 -11.89 -5.47 8.76
N ALA A 184 -11.08 -4.42 8.52
CA ALA A 184 -10.27 -4.32 7.30
C ALA A 184 -9.08 -5.30 7.33
N ILE A 185 -8.47 -5.49 8.50
CA ILE A 185 -7.41 -6.52 8.68
C ILE A 185 -8.00 -7.91 8.47
N GLU A 186 -9.19 -8.16 9.01
CA GLU A 186 -9.91 -9.42 8.85
C GLU A 186 -10.19 -9.72 7.38
N ALA A 187 -10.67 -8.72 6.63
CA ALA A 187 -10.89 -8.83 5.19
C ALA A 187 -9.58 -9.15 4.44
N ARG A 188 -8.46 -8.50 4.80
CA ARG A 188 -7.13 -8.80 4.23
C ARG A 188 -6.69 -10.22 4.56
N ALA A 189 -6.78 -10.65 5.81
CA ALA A 189 -6.41 -11.98 6.26
C ALA A 189 -7.21 -13.08 5.53
N ARG A 190 -8.52 -12.87 5.34
CA ARG A 190 -9.38 -13.76 4.54
C ARG A 190 -8.94 -13.81 3.08
N ARG A 191 -8.69 -12.65 2.46
CA ARG A 191 -8.18 -12.56 1.09
C ARG A 191 -6.90 -13.36 0.91
N LEU A 192 -5.88 -13.13 1.75
CA LEU A 192 -4.59 -13.83 1.64
C LEU A 192 -4.75 -15.34 1.82
N SER A 193 -5.55 -15.77 2.79
CA SER A 193 -5.82 -17.19 3.02
C SER A 193 -6.47 -17.85 1.79
N ARG A 194 -7.38 -17.13 1.12
CA ARG A 194 -8.00 -17.58 -0.13
C ARG A 194 -6.99 -17.67 -1.25
N LEU A 195 -6.14 -16.65 -1.45
CA LEU A 195 -5.09 -16.66 -2.47
C LEU A 195 -4.14 -17.85 -2.30
N VAL A 196 -3.75 -18.16 -1.06
CA VAL A 196 -2.93 -19.34 -0.73
C VAL A 196 -3.65 -20.63 -1.11
N LYS A 197 -4.94 -20.75 -0.77
CA LYS A 197 -5.75 -21.93 -1.11
C LYS A 197 -5.92 -22.08 -2.63
N ALA A 198 -6.25 -20.97 -3.30
CA ALA A 198 -6.42 -20.86 -4.73
C ALA A 198 -5.14 -21.26 -5.48
N GLY A 199 -3.98 -20.78 -5.04
CA GLY A 199 -2.69 -21.16 -5.61
C GLY A 199 -2.45 -22.67 -5.59
N ARG A 200 -2.62 -23.30 -4.41
CA ARG A 200 -2.49 -24.77 -4.26
C ARG A 200 -3.45 -25.55 -5.15
N GLU A 201 -4.68 -25.06 -5.27
CA GLU A 201 -5.70 -25.68 -6.11
C GLU A 201 -5.39 -25.51 -7.60
N ILE A 202 -4.90 -24.33 -8.03
CA ILE A 202 -4.42 -24.10 -9.39
C ILE A 202 -3.28 -25.06 -9.73
N ASP A 203 -2.30 -25.22 -8.84
CA ASP A 203 -1.16 -26.12 -9.09
C ASP A 203 -1.64 -27.56 -9.26
N GLY A 204 -2.59 -28.00 -8.43
CA GLY A 204 -3.24 -29.31 -8.56
C GLY A 204 -4.00 -29.48 -9.89
N LEU A 205 -4.77 -28.46 -10.30
CA LEU A 205 -5.51 -28.48 -11.57
C LEU A 205 -4.58 -28.44 -12.78
N LYS A 206 -3.49 -27.69 -12.73
CA LYS A 206 -2.45 -27.69 -13.77
C LYS A 206 -1.78 -29.05 -13.89
N ALA A 207 -1.46 -29.70 -12.77
CA ALA A 207 -0.93 -31.07 -12.78
C ALA A 207 -1.94 -32.07 -13.36
N ALA A 208 -3.24 -31.92 -13.06
CA ALA A 208 -4.29 -32.74 -13.65
C ALA A 208 -4.40 -32.54 -15.18
N LEU A 209 -4.33 -31.29 -15.67
CA LEU A 209 -4.36 -30.99 -17.11
C LEU A 209 -3.10 -31.42 -17.85
N ALA A 210 -1.96 -31.54 -17.16
CA ALA A 210 -0.77 -32.15 -17.75
C ALA A 210 -0.99 -33.65 -18.03
N ASN A 211 -1.80 -34.33 -17.22
CA ASN A 211 -2.14 -35.75 -17.39
C ASN A 211 -3.28 -35.97 -18.40
N ASP A 212 -4.33 -35.13 -18.34
CA ASP A 212 -5.40 -35.12 -19.34
C ASP A 212 -5.66 -33.69 -19.85
N PRO A 213 -5.01 -33.30 -20.97
CA PRO A 213 -5.21 -31.99 -21.55
C PRO A 213 -6.62 -31.74 -22.07
N ARG A 214 -7.48 -32.75 -22.25
CA ARG A 214 -8.83 -32.56 -22.82
C ARG A 214 -9.92 -32.53 -21.75
N ASP A 215 -9.56 -32.59 -20.47
CA ASP A 215 -10.53 -32.50 -19.38
C ASP A 215 -11.13 -31.09 -19.28
N ALA A 216 -12.30 -30.92 -19.92
CA ALA A 216 -13.04 -29.67 -19.94
C ALA A 216 -13.51 -29.22 -18.54
N ALA A 217 -13.78 -30.16 -17.63
CA ALA A 217 -14.26 -29.82 -16.28
C ALA A 217 -13.12 -29.25 -15.43
N VAL A 218 -11.93 -29.84 -15.52
CA VAL A 218 -10.72 -29.33 -14.86
C VAL A 218 -10.33 -27.97 -15.43
N ARG A 219 -10.41 -27.77 -16.76
CA ARG A 219 -10.19 -26.46 -17.41
C ARG A 219 -11.15 -25.40 -16.90
N GLU A 220 -12.45 -25.70 -16.91
CA GLU A 220 -13.46 -24.75 -16.45
C GLU A 220 -13.21 -24.35 -15.00
N LYS A 221 -12.90 -25.32 -14.13
CA LYS A 221 -12.57 -25.05 -12.73
C LYS A 221 -11.35 -24.15 -12.58
N LEU A 222 -10.29 -24.40 -13.35
CA LEU A 222 -9.09 -23.57 -13.36
C LEU A 222 -9.39 -22.13 -13.82
N VAL A 223 -10.18 -21.97 -14.89
CA VAL A 223 -10.60 -20.66 -15.41
C VAL A 223 -11.42 -19.90 -14.37
N ARG A 224 -12.41 -20.55 -13.74
CA ARG A 224 -13.25 -19.92 -12.71
C ARG A 224 -12.42 -19.48 -11.50
N LEU A 225 -11.45 -20.28 -11.09
CA LEU A 225 -10.62 -19.96 -9.93
C LEU A 225 -9.67 -18.78 -10.23
N CYS A 226 -9.07 -18.71 -11.42
CA CYS A 226 -8.33 -17.52 -11.85
C CYS A 226 -9.24 -16.27 -11.92
N LEU A 227 -10.46 -16.41 -12.44
CA LEU A 227 -11.36 -15.29 -12.65
C LEU A 227 -11.98 -14.76 -11.35
N VAL A 228 -12.48 -15.65 -10.48
CA VAL A 228 -13.29 -15.29 -9.31
C VAL A 228 -12.43 -15.11 -8.07
N ASP A 229 -11.53 -16.06 -7.79
CA ASP A 229 -10.72 -16.03 -6.56
C ASP A 229 -9.52 -15.08 -6.68
N LEU A 230 -8.90 -15.01 -7.86
CA LEU A 230 -7.73 -14.14 -8.12
C LEU A 230 -8.10 -12.80 -8.78
N ASP A 231 -9.33 -12.63 -9.26
CA ASP A 231 -9.75 -11.50 -10.08
C ASP A 231 -8.85 -11.26 -11.31
N ASP A 232 -8.35 -12.35 -11.93
CA ASP A 232 -7.37 -12.29 -13.02
C ASP A 232 -7.91 -12.91 -14.33
N PRO A 233 -8.56 -12.10 -15.19
CA PRO A 233 -9.18 -12.55 -16.42
C PRO A 233 -8.13 -12.83 -17.49
N ALA A 234 -6.94 -12.23 -17.40
CA ALA A 234 -5.84 -12.50 -18.32
C ALA A 234 -5.29 -13.91 -18.09
N ARG A 235 -5.00 -14.25 -16.83
CA ARG A 235 -4.60 -15.62 -16.46
C ARG A 235 -5.71 -16.64 -16.69
N ALA A 236 -6.98 -16.25 -16.52
CA ALA A 236 -8.11 -17.11 -16.88
C ALA A 236 -8.18 -17.37 -18.40
N ALA A 237 -7.87 -16.37 -19.23
CA ALA A 237 -7.90 -16.50 -20.68
C ALA A 237 -6.87 -17.50 -21.23
N GLU A 238 -5.72 -17.68 -20.56
CA GLU A 238 -4.71 -18.69 -20.93
C GLU A 238 -5.24 -20.13 -20.89
N HIS A 239 -6.33 -20.37 -20.16
CA HIS A 239 -6.88 -21.70 -19.92
C HIS A 239 -8.31 -21.89 -20.47
N VAL A 240 -8.85 -20.88 -21.16
CA VAL A 240 -10.25 -20.86 -21.60
C VAL A 240 -10.52 -21.74 -22.83
N GLU A 241 -9.48 -22.03 -23.62
CA GLU A 241 -9.61 -22.92 -24.77
C GLU A 241 -9.95 -24.35 -24.30
N GLY A 242 -11.06 -24.88 -24.81
CA GLY A 242 -11.61 -26.19 -24.45
C GLY A 242 -12.66 -26.17 -23.33
N VAL A 243 -13.01 -24.99 -22.78
CA VAL A 243 -14.14 -24.81 -21.88
C VAL A 243 -15.46 -24.91 -22.66
N LYS A 244 -16.47 -25.59 -22.08
CA LYS A 244 -17.79 -25.80 -22.71
C LYS A 244 -18.78 -24.67 -22.46
N ASP A 245 -18.59 -23.87 -21.42
CA ASP A 245 -19.41 -22.70 -21.11
C ASP A 245 -19.08 -21.55 -22.09
N ASP A 246 -19.93 -21.37 -23.10
CA ASP A 246 -19.79 -20.32 -24.11
C ASP A 246 -19.78 -18.90 -23.52
N SER A 247 -20.53 -18.67 -22.43
CA SER A 247 -20.54 -17.37 -21.76
C SER A 247 -19.21 -17.12 -21.06
N LEU A 248 -18.70 -18.12 -20.34
CA LEU A 248 -17.38 -18.04 -19.71
C LEU A 248 -16.28 -17.82 -20.76
N HIS A 249 -16.35 -18.53 -21.90
CA HIS A 249 -15.39 -18.35 -23.00
C HIS A 249 -15.43 -16.93 -23.58
N LYS A 250 -16.62 -16.46 -23.97
CA LYS A 250 -16.81 -15.11 -24.55
C LYS A 250 -16.34 -14.02 -23.59
N TYR A 251 -16.82 -14.03 -22.34
CA TYR A 251 -16.64 -12.90 -21.44
C TYR A 251 -15.27 -12.88 -20.76
N VAL A 252 -14.63 -14.03 -20.53
CA VAL A 252 -13.22 -14.06 -20.07
C VAL A 252 -12.31 -13.43 -21.12
N LEU A 253 -12.45 -13.80 -22.40
CA LEU A 253 -11.66 -13.20 -23.47
C LEU A 253 -11.92 -11.70 -23.64
N ALA A 254 -13.17 -11.25 -23.44
CA ALA A 254 -13.49 -9.83 -23.48
C ALA A 254 -12.87 -9.08 -22.28
N ALA A 255 -13.00 -9.62 -21.06
CA ALA A 255 -12.43 -9.02 -19.85
C ALA A 255 -10.89 -9.01 -19.85
N ALA A 256 -10.25 -10.03 -20.43
CA ALA A 256 -8.79 -10.12 -20.56
C ALA A 256 -8.19 -8.98 -21.40
N LYS A 257 -8.97 -8.37 -22.30
CA LYS A 257 -8.57 -7.20 -23.11
C LYS A 257 -8.57 -5.89 -22.31
N GLY A 258 -9.05 -5.89 -21.07
CA GLY A 258 -9.12 -4.72 -20.19
C GLY A 258 -10.43 -3.94 -20.29
N LEU A 259 -10.66 -2.99 -19.37
CA LEU A 259 -11.95 -2.28 -19.24
C LEU A 259 -12.30 -1.42 -20.46
N GLU A 260 -11.30 -0.85 -21.15
CA GLU A 260 -11.52 0.10 -22.23
C GLU A 260 -11.82 -0.55 -23.59
N ALA A 261 -11.54 -1.85 -23.73
CA ALA A 261 -11.65 -2.56 -25.00
C ALA A 261 -13.08 -2.95 -25.42
N PRO A 262 -14.00 -3.31 -24.51
CA PRO A 262 -15.37 -3.68 -24.88
C PRO A 262 -16.15 -2.51 -25.48
N PRO A 263 -16.95 -2.73 -26.55
CA PRO A 263 -17.87 -1.72 -27.07
C PRO A 263 -19.00 -1.41 -26.09
N GLU A 264 -19.71 -0.32 -26.33
CA GLU A 264 -20.78 0.24 -25.47
C GLU A 264 -21.72 -0.83 -24.87
N LEU A 265 -22.49 -1.54 -25.70
CA LEU A 265 -23.43 -2.57 -25.22
C LEU A 265 -22.72 -3.77 -24.55
N ALA A 266 -21.47 -4.06 -24.93
CA ALA A 266 -20.70 -5.13 -24.30
C ALA A 266 -20.26 -4.75 -22.88
N CYS A 267 -20.10 -3.47 -22.57
CA CYS A 267 -19.87 -3.01 -21.20
C CYS A 267 -21.06 -3.39 -20.30
N MET A 268 -22.29 -3.06 -20.72
CA MET A 268 -23.47 -3.46 -19.96
C MET A 268 -23.63 -4.99 -19.84
N GLN A 269 -23.31 -5.74 -20.89
CA GLN A 269 -23.32 -7.22 -20.85
C GLN A 269 -22.28 -7.78 -19.87
N LEU A 270 -21.05 -7.26 -19.90
CA LEU A 270 -19.99 -7.65 -18.97
C LEU A 270 -20.35 -7.28 -17.53
N ALA A 271 -20.94 -6.10 -17.31
CA ALA A 271 -21.40 -5.68 -15.99
C ALA A 271 -22.45 -6.64 -15.42
N ASN A 272 -23.47 -6.97 -16.22
CA ASN A 272 -24.49 -7.95 -15.86
C ASN A 272 -23.88 -9.34 -15.59
N TRP A 273 -22.91 -9.76 -16.40
CA TRP A 273 -22.24 -11.04 -16.23
C TRP A 273 -21.41 -11.11 -14.94
N TYR A 274 -20.60 -10.09 -14.64
CA TYR A 274 -19.88 -9.99 -13.36
C TYR A 274 -20.82 -9.97 -12.15
N ARG A 275 -21.98 -9.30 -12.26
CA ARG A 275 -23.01 -9.37 -11.21
C ARG A 275 -23.54 -10.79 -11.03
N SER A 276 -23.79 -11.52 -12.12
CA SER A 276 -24.21 -12.92 -12.02
C SER A 276 -23.14 -13.83 -11.41
N LEU A 277 -21.86 -13.60 -11.70
CA LEU A 277 -20.76 -14.29 -11.04
C LEU A 277 -20.72 -13.99 -9.53
N ALA A 278 -21.02 -12.74 -9.15
CA ALA A 278 -21.07 -12.33 -7.75
C ALA A 278 -22.19 -13.01 -6.94
N GLU A 279 -23.29 -13.42 -7.58
CA GLU A 279 -24.40 -14.13 -6.90
C GLU A 279 -23.99 -15.51 -6.38
N GLY A 280 -23.12 -16.21 -7.12
CA GLY A 280 -22.59 -17.54 -6.74
C GLY A 280 -21.20 -17.52 -6.09
N ALA A 281 -20.58 -16.34 -5.97
CA ALA A 281 -19.24 -16.21 -5.42
C ALA A 281 -19.24 -16.27 -3.88
N PRO A 282 -18.17 -16.80 -3.27
CA PRO A 282 -17.89 -16.58 -1.85
C PRO A 282 -17.96 -15.08 -1.49
N GLU A 283 -18.47 -14.75 -0.30
CA GLU A 283 -18.73 -13.37 0.17
C GLU A 283 -17.52 -12.42 -0.01
N ASP A 284 -16.32 -12.98 0.08
CA ASP A 284 -15.05 -12.30 0.03
C ASP A 284 -14.45 -12.18 -1.39
N ALA A 285 -14.95 -12.94 -2.37
CA ALA A 285 -14.70 -12.76 -3.81
C ALA A 285 -15.81 -11.93 -4.48
N LYS A 286 -17.02 -11.94 -3.89
CA LYS A 286 -18.19 -11.19 -4.33
C LYS A 286 -17.90 -9.70 -4.51
N ALA A 287 -17.19 -9.09 -3.57
CA ALA A 287 -16.83 -7.68 -3.63
C ALA A 287 -15.97 -7.32 -4.86
N ALA A 288 -15.04 -8.20 -5.26
CA ALA A 288 -14.22 -7.98 -6.46
C ALA A 288 -15.04 -8.07 -7.74
N MET A 289 -15.94 -9.07 -7.83
CA MET A 289 -16.84 -9.23 -8.97
C MET A 289 -17.81 -8.05 -9.10
N LEU A 290 -18.39 -7.59 -7.98
CA LEU A 290 -19.25 -6.41 -7.97
C LEU A 290 -18.48 -5.13 -8.33
N ALA A 291 -17.24 -4.97 -7.87
CA ALA A 291 -16.40 -3.84 -8.26
C ALA A 291 -16.16 -3.81 -9.78
N ARG A 292 -15.93 -4.96 -10.42
CA ARG A 292 -15.87 -5.04 -11.88
C ARG A 292 -17.19 -4.73 -12.57
N ALA A 293 -18.30 -5.21 -12.01
CA ALA A 293 -19.62 -4.89 -12.53
C ALA A 293 -19.90 -3.37 -12.51
N GLU A 294 -19.57 -2.71 -11.40
CA GLU A 294 -19.67 -1.25 -11.22
C GLU A 294 -18.89 -0.51 -12.33
N LEU A 295 -17.63 -0.89 -12.56
CA LEU A 295 -16.76 -0.28 -13.56
C LEU A 295 -17.32 -0.38 -14.99
N TYR A 296 -17.88 -1.54 -15.35
CA TYR A 296 -18.49 -1.72 -16.66
C TYR A 296 -19.85 -1.00 -16.80
N TYR A 297 -20.64 -0.86 -15.73
CA TYR A 297 -21.84 -0.03 -15.76
C TYR A 297 -21.52 1.46 -15.89
N GLU A 298 -20.54 1.96 -15.13
CA GLU A 298 -20.05 3.33 -15.25
C GLU A 298 -19.59 3.60 -16.70
N ARG A 299 -18.80 2.68 -17.28
CA ARG A 299 -18.34 2.80 -18.65
C ARG A 299 -19.48 2.82 -19.67
N PHE A 300 -20.46 1.94 -19.51
CA PHE A 300 -21.66 1.95 -20.36
C PHE A 300 -22.37 3.31 -20.27
N LEU A 301 -22.62 3.81 -19.05
CA LEU A 301 -23.31 5.08 -18.84
C LEU A 301 -22.53 6.30 -19.34
N ASP A 302 -21.20 6.20 -19.44
CA ASP A 302 -20.34 7.21 -20.04
C ASP A 302 -20.40 7.22 -21.57
N MET A 303 -20.47 6.04 -22.20
CA MET A 303 -20.56 5.92 -23.66
C MET A 303 -21.99 6.14 -24.18
N HIS A 304 -23.00 5.78 -23.37
CA HIS A 304 -24.39 5.71 -23.78
C HIS A 304 -25.15 6.99 -23.46
N ALA A 305 -25.18 7.92 -24.42
CA ALA A 305 -25.82 9.22 -24.26
C ALA A 305 -27.35 9.20 -24.43
N ALA A 306 -27.92 8.13 -25.00
CA ALA A 306 -29.37 8.01 -25.18
C ALA A 306 -30.09 7.89 -23.83
N ASP A 307 -31.21 8.59 -23.70
CA ASP A 307 -32.09 8.50 -22.53
C ASP A 307 -33.17 7.45 -22.79
N ASP A 308 -32.78 6.18 -22.66
CA ASP A 308 -33.62 5.03 -22.96
C ASP A 308 -33.66 3.99 -21.82
N LEU A 309 -34.30 2.85 -22.10
CA LEU A 309 -34.46 1.77 -21.13
C LEU A 309 -33.13 1.11 -20.74
N ASP A 310 -32.13 1.08 -21.62
CA ASP A 310 -30.84 0.49 -21.32
C ASP A 310 -30.06 1.40 -20.35
N ARG A 311 -30.08 2.72 -20.58
CA ARG A 311 -29.57 3.71 -19.60
C ARG A 311 -30.25 3.58 -18.25
N ALA A 312 -31.57 3.51 -18.22
CA ALA A 312 -32.34 3.39 -16.98
C ALA A 312 -31.99 2.08 -16.24
N ALA A 313 -31.92 0.96 -16.97
CA ALA A 313 -31.59 -0.35 -16.42
C ALA A 313 -30.16 -0.38 -15.85
N ALA A 314 -29.18 0.15 -16.58
CA ALA A 314 -27.79 0.24 -16.11
C ALA A 314 -27.65 1.14 -14.88
N THR A 315 -28.36 2.27 -14.84
CA THR A 315 -28.37 3.17 -13.67
C THR A 315 -28.93 2.45 -12.44
N MET A 316 -30.09 1.80 -12.57
CA MET A 316 -30.70 1.03 -11.47
C MET A 316 -29.81 -0.12 -11.02
N ALA A 317 -29.17 -0.82 -11.96
CA ALA A 317 -28.25 -1.90 -11.68
C ALA A 317 -27.00 -1.42 -10.94
N LEU A 318 -26.39 -0.32 -11.39
CA LEU A 318 -25.26 0.32 -10.75
C LEU A 318 -25.60 0.70 -9.30
N THR A 319 -26.74 1.35 -9.07
CA THR A 319 -27.19 1.70 -7.71
C THR A 319 -27.32 0.47 -6.80
N LYS A 320 -27.83 -0.65 -7.32
CA LYS A 320 -27.91 -1.90 -6.55
C LYS A 320 -26.53 -2.46 -6.22
N VAL A 321 -25.62 -2.47 -7.20
CA VAL A 321 -24.24 -2.93 -7.03
C VAL A 321 -23.51 -2.07 -5.99
N GLU A 322 -23.62 -0.75 -6.07
CA GLU A 322 -23.03 0.18 -5.11
C GLU A 322 -23.52 -0.09 -3.68
N ALA A 323 -24.83 -0.27 -3.50
CA ALA A 323 -25.43 -0.58 -2.20
C ALA A 323 -24.95 -1.94 -1.65
N GLU A 324 -24.71 -2.92 -2.53
CA GLU A 324 -24.22 -4.23 -2.14
C GLU A 324 -22.73 -4.20 -1.75
N ILE A 325 -21.90 -3.45 -2.48
CA ILE A 325 -20.50 -3.18 -2.12
C ILE A 325 -20.43 -2.47 -0.75
N GLU A 326 -21.33 -1.51 -0.49
CA GLU A 326 -21.41 -0.83 0.81
C GLU A 326 -21.72 -1.81 1.94
N LYS A 327 -22.68 -2.74 1.73
CA LYS A 327 -23.01 -3.80 2.71
C LYS A 327 -21.86 -4.76 2.99
N LEU A 328 -21.04 -5.09 2.00
CA LEU A 328 -19.90 -6.00 2.14
C LEU A 328 -18.68 -5.35 2.84
N GLY A 329 -18.85 -4.18 3.47
CA GLY A 329 -17.79 -3.49 4.20
C GLY A 329 -16.82 -2.70 3.32
N GLY A 330 -17.19 -2.46 2.05
CA GLY A 330 -16.40 -1.74 1.07
C GLY A 330 -16.25 -0.24 1.33
N ARG A 331 -16.99 0.37 2.28
CA ARG A 331 -16.88 1.78 2.67
C ARG A 331 -17.39 2.03 4.11
N PRO A 332 -16.59 2.62 5.02
CA PRO A 332 -17.13 3.34 6.18
C PRO A 332 -17.03 4.86 6.01
N VAL A 333 -18.21 5.51 5.92
CA VAL A 333 -18.78 6.59 6.77
C VAL A 333 -19.82 7.39 5.96
N ALA A 334 -20.94 7.68 6.63
CA ALA A 334 -22.10 8.39 6.11
C ALA A 334 -21.79 9.80 5.59
N TRP A 335 -22.49 10.15 4.52
CA TRP A 335 -22.51 11.46 3.87
C TRP A 335 -23.31 12.45 4.73
N GLY A 336 -22.66 13.49 5.24
CA GLY A 336 -23.30 14.66 5.84
C GLY A 336 -22.40 15.88 5.63
N PRO A 337 -22.95 17.09 5.42
CA PRO A 337 -22.15 18.30 5.35
C PRO A 337 -21.44 18.51 6.68
N ALA A 338 -20.10 18.48 6.68
CA ALA A 338 -19.32 18.94 7.82
C ALA A 338 -19.53 20.45 7.97
N ALA A 339 -19.68 20.92 9.21
CA ALA A 339 -19.92 22.34 9.48
C ALA A 339 -18.61 23.13 9.54
N SER A 340 -18.72 24.43 9.26
CA SER A 340 -17.62 25.39 9.40
C SER A 340 -16.94 25.37 10.74
N GLY A 341 -15.62 25.21 10.75
CA GLY A 341 -14.84 25.15 11.98
C GLY A 341 -14.90 23.80 12.70
N GLU A 342 -15.55 22.80 12.12
CA GLU A 342 -15.45 21.42 12.61
C GLU A 342 -13.99 20.97 12.61
N THR A 343 -13.60 20.32 13.70
CA THR A 343 -12.24 19.89 13.95
C THR A 343 -12.21 18.37 14.05
N VAL A 344 -11.45 17.73 13.17
CA VAL A 344 -11.22 16.29 13.15
C VAL A 344 -10.11 15.97 14.15
N LYS A 345 -10.44 15.24 15.21
CA LYS A 345 -9.51 14.83 16.27
C LYS A 345 -8.82 13.50 15.92
N PRO A 346 -7.72 13.13 16.63
CA PRO A 346 -7.07 11.85 16.43
C PRO A 346 -8.05 10.69 16.53
N GLY A 347 -7.95 9.75 15.59
CA GLY A 347 -8.84 8.59 15.53
C GLY A 347 -10.09 8.76 14.66
N GLN A 348 -10.50 10.00 14.35
CA GLN A 348 -11.71 10.28 13.57
C GLN A 348 -11.43 10.32 12.07
N TRP A 349 -12.34 9.73 11.28
CA TRP A 349 -12.33 9.78 9.82
C TRP A 349 -13.25 10.91 9.31
N MET A 350 -12.83 11.60 8.27
CA MET A 350 -13.59 12.64 7.56
C MET A 350 -13.55 12.37 6.05
N GLU A 351 -14.70 12.40 5.37
CA GLU A 351 -14.78 12.25 3.90
C GLU A 351 -14.52 13.58 3.19
N LEU A 352 -13.51 13.63 2.32
CA LEU A 352 -13.06 14.83 1.65
C LEU A 352 -13.76 15.06 0.30
N VAL A 353 -14.16 13.99 -0.41
CA VAL A 353 -14.88 14.11 -1.69
C VAL A 353 -16.21 14.84 -1.49
N GLY A 354 -16.84 14.68 -0.32
CA GLY A 354 -18.05 15.39 0.07
C GLY A 354 -17.85 16.89 0.35
N LEU A 355 -16.65 17.30 0.77
CA LEU A 355 -16.36 18.70 1.15
C LEU A 355 -16.04 19.60 -0.04
N VAL A 356 -15.58 19.02 -1.14
CA VAL A 356 -15.19 19.77 -2.35
C VAL A 356 -16.43 20.28 -3.08
N ASP A 357 -16.52 21.58 -3.30
CA ASP A 357 -17.44 22.20 -4.25
C ASP A 357 -16.72 22.33 -5.61
N PRO A 358 -17.13 21.59 -6.67
CA PRO A 358 -16.49 21.65 -7.98
C PRO A 358 -16.36 23.07 -8.57
N LYS A 359 -17.26 23.99 -8.21
CA LYS A 359 -17.22 25.38 -8.70
C LYS A 359 -16.21 26.25 -7.97
N ARG A 360 -15.86 25.91 -6.73
CA ARG A 360 -15.03 26.73 -5.84
C ARG A 360 -13.67 26.12 -5.55
N ASP A 361 -13.54 24.81 -5.63
CA ASP A 361 -12.38 24.06 -5.10
C ASP A 361 -11.46 23.47 -6.15
N THR A 362 -11.76 23.70 -7.41
CA THR A 362 -11.03 23.08 -8.51
C THR A 362 -10.02 24.02 -9.11
N VAL A 363 -8.91 23.44 -9.56
CA VAL A 363 -7.80 24.10 -10.21
C VAL A 363 -7.58 23.33 -11.50
N GLY A 364 -8.18 23.83 -12.58
CA GLY A 364 -8.15 23.18 -13.89
C GLY A 364 -9.07 21.95 -14.01
N GLY A 365 -9.38 21.61 -15.26
CA GLY A 365 -10.20 20.47 -15.62
C GLY A 365 -11.70 20.70 -15.46
N THR A 366 -12.50 19.83 -16.07
CA THR A 366 -13.95 19.85 -15.90
C THR A 366 -14.33 18.87 -14.80
N TRP A 367 -14.68 19.42 -13.64
CA TRP A 367 -15.09 18.63 -12.48
C TRP A 367 -16.60 18.61 -12.35
N GLN A 368 -17.16 17.42 -12.17
CA GLN A 368 -18.58 17.22 -11.97
C GLN A 368 -18.82 16.31 -10.78
N ARG A 369 -19.80 16.66 -9.96
CA ARG A 369 -20.31 15.74 -8.93
C ARG A 369 -21.26 14.77 -9.59
N ARG A 370 -20.99 13.47 -9.46
CA ARG A 370 -21.90 12.39 -9.88
C ARG A 370 -22.21 11.54 -8.66
N GLY A 371 -23.40 11.74 -8.09
CA GLY A 371 -23.76 11.14 -6.81
C GLY A 371 -22.78 11.51 -5.70
N ARG A 372 -22.15 10.48 -5.12
CA ARG A 372 -21.14 10.61 -4.05
C ARG A 372 -19.70 10.76 -4.54
N SER A 373 -19.47 10.67 -5.85
CA SER A 373 -18.14 10.73 -6.46
C SER A 373 -17.88 12.08 -7.11
N LEU A 374 -16.60 12.41 -7.27
CA LEU A 374 -16.14 13.50 -8.13
C LEU A 374 -15.52 12.94 -9.39
N VAL A 375 -16.07 13.36 -10.52
CA VAL A 375 -15.59 12.99 -11.85
C VAL A 375 -14.79 14.16 -12.41
N LEU A 376 -13.59 13.87 -12.86
CA LEU A 376 -12.74 14.76 -13.61
C LEU A 376 -12.69 14.29 -15.06
N THR A 377 -13.08 15.17 -15.97
CA THR A 377 -12.91 15.01 -17.41
C THR A 377 -11.98 16.11 -17.92
N SER A 378 -10.81 15.78 -18.48
CA SER A 378 -9.95 16.81 -19.06
C SER A 378 -8.76 16.30 -19.90
N PRO A 379 -8.47 16.93 -21.06
CA PRO A 379 -7.23 16.72 -21.79
C PRO A 379 -6.04 17.56 -21.28
N ALA A 380 -6.18 18.31 -20.18
CA ALA A 380 -5.14 19.21 -19.67
C ALA A 380 -4.24 18.57 -18.60
N ILE A 381 -3.19 19.29 -18.19
CA ILE A 381 -2.28 18.88 -17.12
C ILE A 381 -2.68 19.48 -15.77
N GLN A 382 -2.34 18.76 -14.70
CA GLN A 382 -2.37 19.23 -13.31
C GLN A 382 -3.76 19.66 -12.80
N ASN A 383 -4.81 19.07 -13.35
CA ASN A 383 -6.18 19.31 -12.91
C ASN A 383 -6.36 18.74 -11.51
N ARG A 384 -6.88 19.52 -10.56
CA ARG A 384 -7.07 19.06 -9.17
C ARG A 384 -8.24 19.70 -8.48
N ALA A 385 -8.88 18.94 -7.61
CA ALA A 385 -9.74 19.47 -6.56
C ALA A 385 -8.91 19.63 -5.28
N VAL A 386 -9.12 20.73 -4.56
CA VAL A 386 -8.50 21.00 -3.26
C VAL A 386 -9.56 20.85 -2.17
N ALA A 387 -9.37 19.89 -1.26
CA ALA A 387 -10.31 19.69 -0.18
C ALA A 387 -10.17 20.83 0.86
N PRO A 388 -11.27 21.49 1.28
CA PRO A 388 -11.23 22.65 2.17
C PRO A 388 -11.00 22.29 3.64
N ILE A 389 -9.91 21.57 3.92
CA ILE A 389 -9.50 21.11 5.24
C ILE A 389 -7.98 21.24 5.40
N ALA A 390 -7.51 21.64 6.58
CA ALA A 390 -6.08 21.75 6.87
C ALA A 390 -5.68 20.80 8.02
N PRO A 391 -5.01 19.66 7.73
CA PRO A 391 -4.44 18.81 8.76
C PRO A 391 -3.16 19.42 9.36
N ALA A 392 -3.08 19.42 10.69
CA ALA A 392 -1.92 19.79 11.47
C ALA A 392 -1.49 18.61 12.36
N GLY A 393 -0.41 17.92 11.97
CA GLY A 393 0.10 16.74 12.68
C GLY A 393 0.27 15.55 11.75
N SER A 394 0.29 14.35 12.33
CA SER A 394 0.34 13.10 11.56
C SER A 394 -1.07 12.68 11.14
N TYR A 395 -1.23 12.18 9.93
CA TYR A 395 -2.54 11.76 9.42
C TYR A 395 -2.40 10.58 8.46
N ALA A 396 -3.54 9.95 8.19
CA ALA A 396 -3.70 9.00 7.10
C ALA A 396 -4.75 9.52 6.11
N LEU A 397 -4.57 9.20 4.84
CA LEU A 397 -5.56 9.37 3.79
C LEU A 397 -5.90 7.99 3.22
N ASP A 398 -7.19 7.72 3.01
CA ASP A 398 -7.69 6.48 2.40
C ASP A 398 -8.53 6.86 1.19
N ALA A 399 -7.96 6.69 0.00
CA ALA A 399 -8.54 7.11 -1.26
C ALA A 399 -8.98 5.91 -2.09
N GLN A 400 -10.19 5.96 -2.64
CA GLN A 400 -10.69 5.05 -3.65
C GLN A 400 -10.92 5.81 -4.94
N PHE A 401 -10.27 5.39 -6.02
CA PHE A 401 -10.36 6.06 -7.31
C PHE A 401 -10.25 5.08 -8.49
N VAL A 402 -10.71 5.54 -9.65
CA VAL A 402 -10.60 4.87 -10.94
C VAL A 402 -10.00 5.84 -11.92
N ARG A 403 -8.98 5.42 -12.67
CA ARG A 403 -8.54 6.14 -13.87
C ARG A 403 -9.39 5.65 -15.03
N VAL A 404 -10.23 6.50 -15.59
CA VAL A 404 -11.19 6.10 -16.64
C VAL A 404 -10.49 6.03 -17.98
N SER A 405 -9.76 7.08 -18.34
CA SER A 405 -9.13 7.20 -19.66
C SER A 405 -7.75 7.84 -19.54
N GLY A 406 -7.03 7.91 -20.66
CA GLY A 406 -5.66 8.44 -20.73
C GLY A 406 -4.60 7.42 -20.33
N ASP A 407 -3.36 7.84 -20.18
CA ASP A 407 -2.21 7.00 -19.84
C ASP A 407 -1.26 7.63 -18.82
N ASP A 408 -1.61 8.80 -18.29
CA ASP A 408 -0.75 9.60 -17.42
C ASP A 408 -1.35 9.75 -16.00
N THR A 409 -0.93 10.79 -15.29
CA THR A 409 -0.83 10.85 -13.84
C THR A 409 -2.20 10.88 -13.15
N VAL A 410 -2.38 10.05 -12.12
CA VAL A 410 -3.29 10.35 -10.99
C VAL A 410 -2.44 10.85 -9.82
N CYS A 411 -2.75 12.02 -9.29
CA CYS A 411 -1.96 12.68 -8.26
C CYS A 411 -2.73 12.93 -6.97
N PHE A 412 -2.04 12.80 -5.85
CA PHE A 412 -2.46 13.31 -4.55
C PHE A 412 -1.40 14.28 -4.02
N VAL A 413 -1.80 15.47 -3.59
CA VAL A 413 -0.94 16.44 -2.91
C VAL A 413 -1.12 16.25 -1.41
N LEU A 414 -0.05 15.87 -0.73
CA LEU A 414 -0.01 15.57 0.69
C LEU A 414 0.61 16.75 1.45
N PRO A 415 -0.16 17.52 2.23
CA PRO A 415 0.40 18.57 3.09
C PRO A 415 1.24 17.96 4.21
N VAL A 416 2.37 18.59 4.53
CA VAL A 416 3.27 18.20 5.63
C VAL A 416 3.75 19.47 6.32
N GLY A 417 3.01 19.94 7.33
CA GLY A 417 3.27 21.23 7.97
C GLY A 417 3.24 22.39 6.95
N PRO A 418 4.28 23.24 6.89
CA PRO A 418 4.35 24.33 5.90
C PRO A 418 4.68 23.86 4.47
N ARG A 419 4.98 22.57 4.29
CA ARG A 419 5.39 21.99 3.00
C ARG A 419 4.31 21.07 2.45
N SER A 420 4.54 20.56 1.25
CA SER A 420 3.76 19.46 0.68
C SER A 420 4.64 18.61 -0.21
N VAL A 421 4.14 17.42 -0.54
CA VAL A 421 4.74 16.50 -1.51
C VAL A 421 3.64 15.97 -2.41
N SER A 422 3.98 15.68 -3.67
CA SER A 422 3.03 15.10 -4.63
C SER A 422 3.27 13.61 -4.74
N LEU A 423 2.26 12.81 -4.46
CA LEU A 423 2.22 11.40 -4.83
C LEU A 423 1.69 11.28 -6.24
N LEU A 424 2.48 10.66 -7.10
CA LEU A 424 2.23 10.54 -8.53
C LEU A 424 2.07 9.05 -8.87
N PHE A 425 0.90 8.66 -9.39
CA PHE A 425 0.69 7.34 -9.95
C PHE A 425 0.61 7.43 -11.48
N SER A 426 1.22 6.48 -12.20
CA SER A 426 1.20 6.47 -13.67
C SER A 426 1.80 7.69 -14.35
N ALA A 427 2.74 8.36 -13.69
CA ALA A 427 3.25 9.62 -14.20
C ALA A 427 4.18 9.46 -15.39
N TRP A 428 4.14 10.46 -16.28
CA TRP A 428 4.86 10.49 -17.56
C TRP A 428 4.50 9.27 -18.41
N HIS A 429 3.23 9.16 -18.78
CA HIS A 429 2.69 8.08 -19.60
C HIS A 429 3.00 6.69 -19.03
N SER A 430 2.65 6.48 -17.75
CA SER A 430 2.83 5.21 -17.03
C SER A 430 4.29 4.76 -16.83
N ALA A 431 5.24 5.69 -16.93
CA ALA A 431 6.65 5.37 -16.70
C ALA A 431 6.94 5.04 -15.23
N VAL A 432 6.31 5.74 -14.28
CA VAL A 432 6.69 5.66 -12.85
C VAL A 432 5.56 5.99 -11.88
N HIS A 433 5.53 5.31 -10.73
CA HIS A 433 4.87 5.78 -9.51
C HIS A 433 5.91 6.40 -8.58
N GLY A 434 5.55 7.38 -7.74
CA GLY A 434 6.47 7.84 -6.69
C GLY A 434 6.08 9.18 -6.07
N LEU A 435 6.89 9.61 -5.11
CA LEU A 435 6.80 10.95 -4.54
C LEU A 435 7.62 11.91 -5.39
N GLY A 436 7.01 12.99 -5.86
CA GLY A 436 7.70 14.08 -6.55
C GLY A 436 8.21 15.14 -5.58
N GLY A 437 9.33 15.77 -5.94
CA GLY A 437 9.89 16.89 -5.18
C GLY A 437 10.76 16.49 -3.99
N ILE A 438 11.21 15.22 -3.93
CA ILE A 438 12.17 14.76 -2.92
C ILE A 438 13.55 15.33 -3.26
N LYS A 439 14.08 16.22 -2.43
CA LYS A 439 15.29 17.02 -2.69
C LYS A 439 15.24 17.73 -4.05
N GLY A 440 14.04 18.21 -4.43
CA GLY A 440 13.78 18.84 -5.72
C GLY A 440 13.75 17.90 -6.92
N ARG A 441 13.84 16.58 -6.73
CA ARG A 441 13.85 15.59 -7.80
C ARG A 441 12.49 14.92 -7.99
N ASP A 442 12.17 14.60 -9.23
CA ASP A 442 10.98 13.82 -9.59
C ASP A 442 11.24 12.30 -9.41
N PRO A 443 10.19 11.44 -9.31
CA PRO A 443 10.35 10.02 -9.01
C PRO A 443 11.04 9.22 -10.12
N ARG A 444 11.26 9.77 -11.33
CA ARG A 444 12.11 9.08 -12.32
C ARG A 444 13.57 9.05 -11.89
N SER A 445 13.97 9.96 -10.99
CA SER A 445 15.35 10.24 -10.59
C SER A 445 15.56 10.30 -9.06
N ASN A 446 14.57 9.87 -8.27
CA ASN A 446 14.62 9.84 -6.81
C ASN A 446 14.29 8.41 -6.28
N PRO A 447 14.61 8.09 -5.02
CA PRO A 447 14.55 6.72 -4.51
C PRO A 447 13.12 6.19 -4.30
N THR A 448 12.09 7.01 -4.50
CA THR A 448 10.67 6.59 -4.33
C THR A 448 10.04 6.10 -5.64
N GLY A 449 10.79 6.14 -6.74
CA GLY A 449 10.32 5.75 -8.06
C GLY A 449 10.12 4.24 -8.20
N VAL A 450 8.89 3.82 -8.49
CA VAL A 450 8.55 2.44 -8.86
C VAL A 450 8.26 2.38 -10.35
N LYS A 451 9.00 1.52 -11.08
CA LYS A 451 8.91 1.37 -12.53
C LYS A 451 8.66 -0.11 -12.89
N PRO A 452 7.81 -0.41 -13.88
CA PRO A 452 6.96 0.54 -14.59
C PRO A 452 5.82 1.02 -13.68
N GLY A 453 5.43 2.28 -13.84
CA GLY A 453 4.36 2.85 -13.03
C GLY A 453 3.01 2.70 -13.71
N ILE A 454 2.40 1.53 -13.70
CA ILE A 454 1.20 1.28 -14.51
C ILE A 454 -0.05 1.24 -13.64
N LEU A 455 -0.90 2.25 -13.76
CA LEU A 455 -2.32 2.10 -13.48
C LEU A 455 -3.01 1.52 -14.71
N ARG A 456 -3.91 0.57 -14.53
CA ARG A 456 -4.79 0.09 -15.60
C ARG A 456 -6.06 0.92 -15.59
N ASN A 457 -6.47 1.40 -16.75
CA ASN A 457 -7.74 2.12 -16.87
C ASN A 457 -8.89 1.21 -16.48
N GLY A 458 -9.86 1.79 -15.80
CA GLY A 458 -11.02 1.08 -15.36
C GLY A 458 -10.79 0.11 -14.22
N VAL A 459 -9.66 0.16 -13.52
CA VAL A 459 -9.45 -0.59 -12.28
C VAL A 459 -9.70 0.32 -11.09
N THR A 460 -10.46 -0.17 -10.11
CA THR A 460 -10.65 0.50 -8.83
C THR A 460 -9.40 0.29 -7.97
N TYR A 461 -8.74 1.40 -7.64
CA TYR A 461 -7.61 1.43 -6.75
C TYR A 461 -8.02 1.96 -5.39
N ARG A 462 -7.51 1.34 -4.32
CA ARG A 462 -7.55 1.88 -2.98
C ARG A 462 -6.14 2.26 -2.54
N ALA A 463 -5.84 3.56 -2.48
CA ALA A 463 -4.58 4.09 -1.98
C ALA A 463 -4.71 4.50 -0.51
N TYR A 464 -3.99 3.84 0.37
CA TYR A 464 -3.86 4.21 1.78
C TYR A 464 -2.51 4.86 2.02
N MET A 465 -2.51 6.13 2.41
CA MET A 465 -1.33 6.96 2.52
C MET A 465 -1.18 7.39 3.98
N THR A 466 -0.03 7.15 4.60
CA THR A 466 0.28 7.68 5.94
C THR A 466 1.31 8.78 5.82
N VAL A 467 1.10 9.86 6.56
CA VAL A 467 2.07 10.94 6.74
C VAL A 467 2.30 11.06 8.24
N LYS A 468 3.43 10.52 8.71
CA LYS A 468 3.83 10.57 10.11
C LYS A 468 4.93 11.63 10.26
N VAL A 469 4.68 12.65 11.07
CA VAL A 469 5.61 13.76 11.34
C VAL A 469 6.13 13.65 12.76
N ARG A 470 7.46 13.69 12.92
CA ARG A 470 8.14 13.67 14.22
C ARG A 470 9.28 14.68 14.23
N GLY A 471 9.02 15.86 14.78
CA GLY A 471 9.96 16.98 14.72
C GLY A 471 10.23 17.38 13.27
N GLU A 472 11.50 17.40 12.86
CA GLU A 472 11.91 17.70 11.49
C GLU A 472 11.93 16.49 10.56
N ARG A 473 11.51 15.30 11.02
CA ARG A 473 11.47 14.08 10.19
C ARG A 473 10.05 13.71 9.80
N VAL A 474 9.93 13.16 8.60
CA VAL A 474 8.66 12.76 8.01
C VAL A 474 8.81 11.35 7.44
N ARG A 475 7.88 10.46 7.78
CA ARG A 475 7.70 9.17 7.15
C ARG A 475 6.41 9.19 6.32
N ILE A 476 6.51 8.78 5.07
CA ILE A 476 5.40 8.67 4.14
C ILE A 476 5.34 7.24 3.63
N THR A 477 4.22 6.56 3.86
CA THR A 477 3.96 5.23 3.30
C THR A 477 2.72 5.29 2.43
N VAL A 478 2.76 4.66 1.26
CA VAL A 478 1.66 4.54 0.34
C VAL A 478 1.43 3.07 0.08
N ARG A 479 0.24 2.59 0.42
CA ARG A 479 -0.24 1.25 0.11
C ARG A 479 -1.29 1.33 -0.98
N VAL A 480 -1.24 0.47 -1.98
CA VAL A 480 -2.26 0.35 -3.02
C VAL A 480 -2.86 -1.03 -2.95
N ASN A 481 -4.18 -1.11 -2.75
CA ASN A 481 -4.94 -2.35 -2.58
C ASN A 481 -4.46 -3.25 -1.41
N GLY A 482 -3.75 -2.65 -0.44
CA GLY A 482 -3.19 -3.34 0.73
C GLY A 482 -1.67 -3.39 0.70
N ASP A 483 -1.07 -3.40 -0.49
CA ASP A 483 0.36 -3.65 -0.69
C ASP A 483 1.15 -2.35 -0.64
N VAL A 484 2.30 -2.31 0.04
CA VAL A 484 3.16 -1.11 0.06
C VAL A 484 3.73 -0.88 -1.33
N LEU A 485 3.39 0.26 -1.92
CA LEU A 485 3.95 0.72 -3.18
C LEU A 485 5.11 1.68 -2.95
N ILE A 486 5.01 2.57 -1.96
CA ILE A 486 6.07 3.56 -1.66
C ILE A 486 6.27 3.61 -0.15
N ALA A 487 7.52 3.57 0.29
CA ALA A 487 7.92 3.93 1.64
C ALA A 487 9.07 4.93 1.54
N TRP A 488 8.92 6.08 2.18
CA TRP A 488 9.95 7.11 2.21
C TRP A 488 10.05 7.68 3.62
N GLU A 489 11.28 7.91 4.08
CA GLU A 489 11.54 8.66 5.29
C GLU A 489 12.68 9.64 5.05
N GLY A 490 12.54 10.84 5.60
CA GLY A 490 13.61 11.83 5.58
C GLY A 490 13.25 13.13 6.27
N PRO A 491 14.15 14.12 6.22
CA PRO A 491 13.90 15.47 6.70
C PRO A 491 12.71 16.13 5.99
N LEU A 492 11.91 16.89 6.74
CA LEU A 492 10.88 17.78 6.20
C LEU A 492 11.46 18.75 5.17
N ALA A 493 12.72 19.15 5.35
CA ALA A 493 13.44 20.02 4.44
C ALA A 493 13.69 19.40 3.04
N ASP A 494 13.58 18.09 2.91
CA ASP A 494 13.71 17.39 1.63
C ASP A 494 12.41 17.40 0.83
N LEU A 495 11.27 17.71 1.46
CA LEU A 495 9.98 17.77 0.79
C LEU A 495 9.79 19.11 0.10
N SER A 496 9.34 19.06 -1.15
CA SER A 496 8.90 20.23 -1.91
C SER A 496 7.71 19.84 -2.79
N PRO A 497 6.81 20.79 -3.10
CA PRO A 497 5.76 20.52 -4.08
C PRO A 497 6.41 20.21 -5.44
N HIS A 498 5.95 19.17 -6.12
CA HIS A 498 6.47 18.83 -7.44
C HIS A 498 5.93 19.80 -8.50
N GLY A 499 6.78 20.68 -9.02
CA GLY A 499 6.52 21.49 -10.22
C GLY A 499 5.10 22.05 -10.29
N GLY A 500 4.36 21.75 -11.36
CA GLY A 500 3.00 22.28 -11.54
C GLY A 500 1.89 21.63 -10.70
N TRP A 501 2.22 20.75 -9.77
CA TRP A 501 1.31 20.29 -8.71
C TRP A 501 1.37 21.15 -7.43
N VAL A 502 2.07 22.30 -7.46
CA VAL A 502 2.02 23.30 -6.38
C VAL A 502 0.56 23.67 -6.09
N SER A 503 0.09 23.44 -4.87
CA SER A 503 -1.27 23.82 -4.48
C SER A 503 -1.37 25.35 -4.34
N PRO A 504 -2.38 26.01 -4.94
CA PRO A 504 -2.64 27.43 -4.68
C PRO A 504 -3.15 27.69 -3.26
N ARG A 505 -3.46 26.62 -2.51
CA ARG A 505 -3.89 26.66 -1.12
C ARG A 505 -2.97 25.77 -0.29
N PRO A 506 -1.83 26.31 0.20
CA PRO A 506 -0.90 25.56 1.03
C PRO A 506 -1.57 24.97 2.27
N GLY A 507 -1.11 23.80 2.70
CA GLY A 507 -1.65 23.10 3.88
C GLY A 507 -2.96 22.34 3.65
N GLN A 508 -3.56 22.40 2.45
CA GLN A 508 -4.76 21.63 2.10
C GLN A 508 -4.41 20.44 1.20
N PRO A 509 -5.00 19.24 1.44
CA PRO A 509 -4.83 18.11 0.55
C PRO A 509 -5.57 18.34 -0.77
N ALA A 510 -4.99 17.85 -1.86
CA ALA A 510 -5.58 17.94 -3.19
C ALA A 510 -5.45 16.61 -3.93
N PHE A 511 -6.32 16.37 -4.91
CA PHE A 511 -6.26 15.18 -5.75
C PHE A 511 -6.77 15.47 -7.15
N GLY A 512 -6.25 14.76 -8.15
CA GLY A 512 -6.63 14.97 -9.55
C GLY A 512 -5.73 14.25 -10.54
N THR A 513 -5.68 14.71 -11.79
CA THR A 513 -4.94 14.05 -12.87
C THR A 513 -4.20 14.99 -13.83
N SER A 514 -3.30 14.42 -14.64
CA SER A 514 -2.81 15.01 -15.89
C SER A 514 -3.10 14.04 -17.03
N TYR A 515 -3.55 14.53 -18.19
CA TYR A 515 -3.85 13.74 -19.40
C TYR A 515 -4.65 12.45 -19.14
N ALA A 516 -5.57 12.48 -18.18
CA ALA A 516 -6.37 11.33 -17.81
C ALA A 516 -7.71 11.77 -17.21
N ASP A 517 -8.77 11.04 -17.53
CA ASP A 517 -10.04 11.19 -16.82
C ASP A 517 -10.03 10.28 -15.59
N ALA A 518 -10.67 10.71 -14.52
CA ALA A 518 -10.72 9.93 -13.28
C ALA A 518 -12.01 10.14 -12.50
N VAL A 519 -12.40 9.09 -11.78
CA VAL A 519 -13.46 9.12 -10.77
C VAL A 519 -12.81 8.96 -9.41
N PHE A 520 -12.95 9.99 -8.57
CA PHE A 520 -12.60 9.93 -7.15
C PHE A 520 -13.86 9.58 -6.37
N ARG A 521 -13.93 8.34 -5.92
CA ARG A 521 -15.10 7.77 -5.25
C ARG A 521 -15.12 8.10 -3.77
N SER A 522 -13.97 8.08 -3.11
CA SER A 522 -13.83 8.42 -1.70
C SER A 522 -12.41 8.88 -1.46
N VAL A 523 -12.21 9.90 -0.63
CA VAL A 523 -10.90 10.30 -0.14
C VAL A 523 -11.11 10.68 1.31
N ARG A 524 -10.72 9.82 2.25
CA ARG A 524 -10.98 10.04 3.67
C ARG A 524 -9.71 10.42 4.39
N LEU A 525 -9.82 11.31 5.36
CA LEU A 525 -8.72 11.77 6.21
C LEU A 525 -8.93 11.32 7.64
N LYS A 526 -7.90 10.75 8.24
CA LYS A 526 -7.85 10.43 9.68
C LYS A 526 -6.66 11.10 10.32
N MET A 527 -6.90 11.86 11.39
CA MET A 527 -5.78 12.33 12.21
C MET A 527 -5.21 11.17 13.03
N LEU A 528 -3.89 11.02 13.00
CA LEU A 528 -3.13 10.09 13.84
C LEU A 528 -2.57 10.83 15.06
N SER A 529 -2.21 12.11 14.89
CA SER A 529 -1.88 13.05 15.95
C SER A 529 -2.29 14.46 15.54
N GLY A 530 -2.39 15.38 16.50
CA GLY A 530 -2.83 16.76 16.22
C GLY A 530 -4.30 16.81 15.80
N GLU A 531 -4.67 17.74 14.91
CA GLU A 531 -6.05 17.94 14.48
C GLU A 531 -6.13 18.42 13.02
N ALA A 532 -7.29 18.25 12.37
CA ALA A 532 -7.56 18.89 11.08
C ALA A 532 -8.76 19.81 11.19
N ARG A 533 -8.62 21.04 10.68
CA ARG A 533 -9.68 22.05 10.72
C ARG A 533 -10.36 22.16 9.37
N VAL A 534 -11.68 21.98 9.33
CA VAL A 534 -12.50 22.31 8.17
C VAL A 534 -12.51 23.83 8.03
N LEU A 535 -12.08 24.32 6.85
CA LEU A 535 -11.83 25.74 6.61
C LEU A 535 -13.08 26.50 6.18
N ARG A 536 -14.24 25.85 6.23
CA ARG A 536 -15.48 26.35 5.63
C ARG A 536 -16.72 25.95 6.34
#